data_AF-A0A7V1F6C2-F1
#
_entry.id   AF-A0A7V1F6C2-F1
#
_cell.length_a   1.000
_cell.length_b   1.000
_cell.length_c   1.000
_cell.angle_alpha   90.00
_cell.angle_beta   90.00
_cell.angle_gamma   90.00
#
_symmetry.space_group_name_H-M   'P 1'
#
loop_
_entity.id
_entity.type
_entity.pdbx_description
1 polymer ?
#
loop_
_entity_poly.entity_id
_entity_poly.type
_entity_poly.pdbx_seq_one_letter_code
_entity_poly.pdbx_strand_id
1 'polypeptide(L)'
;MSEKLLTRKELLRSGFKKIGDFIGILKEGDGSVQVSSPHEETLYRKPDIENGIAVIDKKNCLSWDRGTICALCKHRCPEEAIAFRNNRLPVIDHSKCNGCGLCRDICPTGPASVEIISSGRVNKL
;
A
#
# COMPACT_ATOMS: atom_id res chain seq x y z
N MET A 1 29.77 -18.49 24.65
CA MET A 1 28.93 -17.29 24.45
C MET A 1 29.82 -16.06 24.51
N SER A 2 29.83 -15.28 23.42
CA SER A 2 30.14 -13.84 23.34
C SER A 2 30.90 -13.52 22.05
N GLU A 3 30.12 -12.98 21.10
CA GLU A 3 30.43 -11.92 20.12
C GLU A 3 31.76 -11.96 19.36
N LYS A 4 31.72 -12.53 18.15
CA LYS A 4 32.70 -12.20 17.10
C LYS A 4 32.42 -10.79 16.57
N LEU A 5 33.23 -9.82 16.99
CA LEU A 5 33.34 -8.51 16.35
C LEU A 5 33.90 -8.71 14.93
N LEU A 6 33.05 -8.50 13.92
CA LEU A 6 33.45 -8.54 12.52
C LEU A 6 34.42 -7.38 12.23
N THR A 7 35.59 -7.73 11.72
CA THR A 7 36.67 -6.81 11.39
C THR A 7 36.34 -5.96 10.17
N ARG A 8 36.99 -4.81 10.02
CA ARG A 8 36.82 -3.89 8.87
C ARG A 8 37.01 -4.56 7.49
N LYS A 9 37.78 -5.64 7.41
CA LYS A 9 37.94 -6.46 6.18
C LYS A 9 36.69 -7.30 5.86
N GLU A 10 35.92 -7.69 6.87
CA GLU A 10 34.67 -8.46 6.73
C GLU A 10 33.49 -7.52 6.36
N LEU A 11 33.45 -6.30 6.91
CA LEU A 11 32.51 -5.24 6.48
C LEU A 11 32.65 -4.84 5.00
N LEU A 12 33.86 -4.93 4.44
CA LEU A 12 34.11 -4.61 3.02
C LEU A 12 33.72 -5.76 2.07
N ARG A 13 33.48 -6.98 2.58
CA ARG A 13 32.91 -8.10 1.80
C ARG A 13 31.38 -8.04 1.74
N SER A 14 30.72 -7.35 2.68
CA SER A 14 29.27 -7.17 2.74
C SER A 14 28.73 -5.97 1.93
N GLY A 15 29.51 -5.41 1.00
CA GLY A 15 29.01 -4.49 -0.02
C GLY A 15 28.91 -2.99 0.37
N PHE A 16 29.13 -2.61 1.62
CA PHE A 16 29.06 -1.20 2.04
C PHE A 16 30.44 -0.55 1.97
N LYS A 17 30.72 0.16 0.87
CA LYS A 17 32.09 0.56 0.53
C LYS A 17 32.51 1.99 0.85
N LYS A 18 31.62 2.95 1.14
CA LYS A 18 32.05 4.31 1.58
C LYS A 18 30.90 5.24 1.97
N ILE A 19 31.31 6.29 2.66
CA ILE A 19 30.56 7.40 3.25
C ILE A 19 30.07 8.44 2.20
N GLY A 20 29.80 8.00 0.97
CA GLY A 20 29.77 8.86 -0.22
C GLY A 20 28.66 8.59 -1.25
N ASP A 21 27.59 7.86 -0.92
CA ASP A 21 26.43 7.71 -1.84
C ASP A 21 25.38 8.84 -1.64
N PHE A 22 25.86 9.97 -1.10
CA PHE A 22 25.17 11.26 -1.00
C PHE A 22 24.96 11.96 -2.37
N ILE A 23 25.25 11.29 -3.49
CA ILE A 23 25.18 11.86 -4.84
C ILE A 23 24.12 11.09 -5.64
N GLY A 24 22.86 11.41 -5.36
CA GLY A 24 21.71 10.94 -6.12
C GLY A 24 20.52 11.90 -6.04
N ILE A 25 20.75 13.16 -5.68
CA ILE A 25 19.85 14.25 -6.03
C ILE A 25 19.94 14.37 -7.55
N LEU A 26 18.79 14.47 -8.22
CA LEU A 26 18.56 14.58 -9.67
C LEU A 26 18.43 13.23 -10.41
N LYS A 27 17.19 12.76 -10.59
CA LYS A 27 16.53 12.78 -11.89
C LYS A 27 15.03 12.54 -11.76
N GLU A 28 14.30 13.29 -12.57
CA GLU A 28 12.84 13.38 -12.62
C GLU A 28 12.17 12.05 -12.96
N GLY A 29 11.01 11.81 -12.33
CA GLY A 29 9.95 10.98 -12.90
C GLY A 29 9.94 9.51 -12.52
N ASP A 30 9.60 9.17 -11.27
CA ASP A 30 9.25 7.78 -10.91
C ASP A 30 8.13 7.64 -9.87
N GLY A 31 7.09 8.49 -9.90
CA GLY A 31 5.75 8.14 -9.40
C GLY A 31 5.65 7.47 -8.02
N SER A 32 6.54 7.78 -7.08
CA SER A 32 6.50 7.20 -5.74
C SER A 32 5.45 7.93 -4.89
N VAL A 33 4.33 7.27 -4.59
CA VAL A 33 3.39 7.76 -3.57
C VAL A 33 3.95 7.40 -2.21
N GLN A 34 4.34 8.40 -1.43
CA GLN A 34 4.70 8.25 -0.03
C GLN A 34 3.40 8.18 0.80
N VAL A 35 3.05 7.01 1.31
CA VAL A 35 1.98 6.89 2.33
C VAL A 35 2.65 6.75 3.69
N SER A 36 2.61 7.80 4.49
CA SER A 36 3.14 7.82 5.85
C SER A 36 2.15 7.17 6.82
N SER A 37 2.35 5.89 7.14
CA SER A 37 1.73 5.25 8.31
C SER A 37 2.84 4.89 9.32
N PRO A 38 2.65 5.07 10.64
CA PRO A 38 3.74 5.07 11.63
C PRO A 38 4.34 3.69 11.96
N HIS A 39 3.90 2.60 11.32
CA HIS A 39 4.33 1.25 11.68
C HIS A 39 4.39 0.33 10.45
N GLU A 40 5.37 0.56 9.57
CA GLU A 40 6.25 -0.45 8.95
C GLU A 40 6.78 0.06 7.60
N GLU A 41 8.08 0.32 7.55
CA GLU A 41 8.83 0.85 6.41
C GLU A 41 9.14 -0.29 5.43
N THR A 42 8.19 -0.63 4.56
CA THR A 42 8.47 -1.46 3.39
C THR A 42 7.93 -0.77 2.14
N LEU A 43 8.83 -0.27 1.29
CA LEU A 43 8.55 0.20 -0.06
C LEU A 43 7.92 -0.95 -0.87
N TYR A 44 6.60 -1.04 -0.91
CA TYR A 44 5.89 -1.97 -1.77
C TYR A 44 5.98 -1.49 -3.22
N ARG A 45 7.12 -1.73 -3.86
CA ARG A 45 7.36 -1.47 -5.29
C ARG A 45 6.71 -2.61 -6.10
N LYS A 46 5.38 -2.60 -6.24
CA LYS A 46 4.72 -3.47 -7.24
C LYS A 46 4.98 -2.82 -8.60
N PRO A 47 5.77 -3.43 -9.50
CA PRO A 47 6.26 -2.71 -10.67
C PRO A 47 5.15 -2.37 -11.68
N ASP A 48 4.03 -3.09 -11.69
CA ASP A 48 3.07 -3.04 -12.81
C ASP A 48 1.61 -3.12 -12.35
N ILE A 49 1.12 -2.18 -11.53
CA ILE A 49 -0.33 -2.07 -11.27
C ILE A 49 -0.94 -1.12 -12.30
N GLU A 50 -1.08 -1.59 -13.54
CA GLU A 50 -1.70 -0.84 -14.64
C GLU A 50 -3.06 -0.23 -14.22
N ASN A 51 -3.82 -0.96 -13.40
CA ASN A 51 -5.15 -0.58 -12.94
C ASN A 51 -5.18 0.21 -11.62
N GLY A 52 -4.05 0.38 -10.92
CA GLY A 52 -3.97 1.05 -9.61
C GLY A 52 -4.31 0.19 -8.40
N ILE A 53 -4.35 0.78 -7.21
CA ILE A 53 -4.67 0.10 -5.93
C ILE A 53 -5.97 0.61 -5.32
N ALA A 54 -6.72 -0.30 -4.70
CA ALA A 54 -7.88 0.07 -3.92
C ALA A 54 -7.47 0.62 -2.54
N VAL A 55 -8.03 1.76 -2.16
CA VAL A 55 -7.85 2.41 -0.84
C VAL A 55 -9.22 2.69 -0.23
N ILE A 56 -9.38 2.43 1.07
CA ILE A 56 -10.63 2.66 1.79
C ILE A 56 -10.56 4.02 2.49
N ASP A 57 -11.50 4.92 2.19
CA ASP A 57 -11.79 6.10 3.00
C ASP A 57 -12.54 5.67 4.28
N LYS A 58 -11.80 5.66 5.39
CA LYS A 58 -12.32 5.26 6.70
C LYS A 58 -13.42 6.19 7.21
N LYS A 59 -13.44 7.46 6.81
CA LYS A 59 -14.46 8.43 7.26
C LYS A 59 -15.81 8.23 6.59
N ASN A 60 -15.83 7.54 5.45
CA ASN A 60 -17.05 7.29 4.69
C ASN A 60 -17.46 5.81 4.70
N CYS A 61 -16.56 4.90 5.04
CA CYS A 61 -16.85 3.47 5.09
C CYS A 61 -17.81 3.12 6.24
N LEU A 62 -18.92 2.42 5.93
CA LEU A 62 -19.92 2.02 6.93
C LEU A 62 -19.35 1.27 8.13
N SER A 63 -18.36 0.39 7.90
CA SER A 63 -17.73 -0.39 8.98
C SER A 63 -16.80 0.46 9.84
N TRP A 64 -16.10 1.43 9.25
CA TRP A 64 -15.15 2.29 9.97
C TRP A 64 -15.82 3.48 10.66
N ASP A 65 -16.74 4.16 9.96
CA ASP A 65 -17.38 5.40 10.40
C ASP A 65 -18.63 5.13 11.26
N ARG A 66 -19.52 4.25 10.81
CA ARG A 66 -20.82 4.01 11.46
C ARG A 66 -20.84 2.76 12.36
N GLY A 67 -19.79 1.96 12.35
CA GLY A 67 -19.72 0.68 13.08
C GLY A 67 -20.68 -0.40 12.54
N THR A 68 -21.28 -0.17 11.37
CA THR A 68 -22.19 -1.12 10.71
C THR A 68 -21.38 -2.21 10.01
N ILE A 69 -21.74 -3.47 10.20
CA ILE A 69 -21.06 -4.58 9.53
C ILE A 69 -21.38 -4.54 8.03
N CYS A 70 -20.45 -4.06 7.21
CA CYS A 70 -20.54 -4.10 5.75
C CYS A 70 -19.37 -4.92 5.20
N ALA A 71 -19.66 -5.96 4.41
CA ALA A 71 -18.67 -6.87 3.83
C ALA A 71 -18.76 -6.98 2.30
N LEU A 72 -19.51 -6.09 1.64
CA LEU A 72 -19.75 -6.15 0.19
C LEU A 72 -18.44 -6.08 -0.62
N CYS A 73 -17.51 -5.22 -0.22
CA CYS A 73 -16.21 -5.12 -0.89
C CYS A 73 -15.43 -6.45 -0.84
N LYS A 74 -15.47 -7.17 0.29
CA LYS A 74 -14.84 -8.49 0.42
C LYS A 74 -15.53 -9.52 -0.45
N HIS A 75 -16.85 -9.61 -0.37
CA HIS A 75 -17.61 -10.61 -1.14
C HIS A 75 -17.45 -10.45 -2.65
N ARG A 76 -17.23 -9.21 -3.10
CA ARG A 76 -17.06 -8.93 -4.53
C ARG A 76 -15.60 -9.01 -5.01
N CYS A 77 -14.62 -9.13 -4.11
CA CYS A 77 -13.21 -9.13 -4.49
C CYS A 77 -12.79 -10.52 -5.02
N PRO A 78 -12.50 -10.68 -6.32
CA PRO A 78 -12.09 -11.98 -6.88
C PRO A 78 -10.70 -12.42 -6.42
N GLU A 79 -9.82 -11.47 -6.12
CA GLU A 79 -8.45 -11.72 -5.64
C GLU A 79 -8.37 -12.06 -4.15
N GLU A 80 -9.51 -12.06 -3.46
CA GLU A 80 -9.59 -12.21 -2.00
C GLU A 80 -8.66 -11.24 -1.24
N ALA A 81 -8.43 -10.07 -1.83
CA ALA A 81 -7.52 -9.06 -1.31
C ALA A 81 -8.07 -8.31 -0.10
N ILE A 82 -9.31 -8.58 0.34
CA ILE A 82 -9.95 -7.84 1.44
C ILE A 82 -10.22 -8.79 2.60
N ALA A 83 -9.49 -8.57 3.70
CA ALA A 83 -9.67 -9.29 4.95
C ALA A 83 -10.45 -8.44 5.96
N PHE A 84 -11.04 -9.09 6.96
CA PHE A 84 -11.68 -8.44 8.10
C PHE A 84 -10.83 -8.74 9.33
N ARG A 85 -10.26 -7.69 9.94
CA ARG A 85 -9.41 -7.79 11.15
C ARG A 85 -10.09 -7.05 12.31
N ASN A 86 -9.62 -7.30 13.53
CA ASN A 86 -9.91 -6.58 14.79
C ASN A 86 -11.15 -5.67 14.73
N ASN A 87 -12.31 -6.20 15.14
CA ASN A 87 -13.63 -5.54 15.12
C ASN A 87 -14.36 -5.54 13.77
N ARG A 88 -14.05 -6.50 12.88
CA ARG A 88 -14.74 -6.66 11.58
C ARG A 88 -14.55 -5.44 10.67
N LEU A 89 -13.36 -4.85 10.70
CA LEU A 89 -13.01 -3.73 9.85
C LEU A 89 -12.32 -4.26 8.58
N PRO A 90 -12.74 -3.80 7.38
CA PRO A 90 -12.11 -4.21 6.13
C PRO A 90 -10.70 -3.64 6.03
N VAL A 91 -9.75 -4.49 5.66
CA VAL A 91 -8.34 -4.18 5.40
C VAL A 91 -7.96 -4.80 4.06
N ILE A 92 -7.31 -4.00 3.21
CA ILE A 92 -6.88 -4.42 1.88
C ILE A 92 -5.44 -4.92 1.95
N ASP A 93 -5.22 -6.15 1.50
CA ASP A 93 -3.92 -6.70 1.19
C ASP A 93 -3.51 -6.25 -0.22
N HIS A 94 -2.67 -5.21 -0.27
CA HIS A 94 -2.18 -4.66 -1.53
C HIS A 94 -1.29 -5.63 -2.32
N SER A 95 -0.81 -6.71 -1.69
CA SER A 95 -0.08 -7.74 -2.42
C SER A 95 -0.96 -8.48 -3.42
N LYS A 96 -2.20 -8.78 -3.00
CA LYS A 96 -3.23 -9.45 -3.80
C LYS A 96 -4.07 -8.51 -4.65
N CYS A 97 -4.22 -7.26 -4.23
CA CYS A 97 -5.01 -6.28 -4.98
C CYS A 97 -4.44 -6.06 -6.40
N ASN A 98 -5.31 -6.12 -7.40
CA ASN A 98 -5.01 -5.89 -8.81
C ASN A 98 -5.69 -4.63 -9.40
N GLY A 99 -6.38 -3.84 -8.56
CA GLY A 99 -7.00 -2.58 -8.99
C GLY A 99 -8.30 -2.71 -9.77
N CYS A 100 -8.97 -3.87 -9.80
CA CYS A 100 -10.13 -4.11 -10.69
C CYS A 100 -11.37 -3.22 -10.47
N GLY A 101 -11.43 -2.41 -9.40
CA GLY A 101 -12.54 -1.47 -9.18
C GLY A 101 -13.84 -2.07 -8.62
N LEU A 102 -14.05 -3.38 -8.67
CA LEU A 102 -15.33 -4.00 -8.28
C LEU A 102 -15.76 -3.70 -6.82
N CYS A 103 -14.81 -3.48 -5.92
CA CYS A 103 -15.09 -3.09 -4.53
C CYS A 103 -15.62 -1.65 -4.40
N ARG A 104 -15.23 -0.75 -5.30
CA ARG A 104 -15.78 0.61 -5.42
C ARG A 104 -17.19 0.55 -6.01
N ASP A 105 -17.39 -0.22 -7.07
CA ASP A 105 -18.67 -0.28 -7.80
C ASP A 105 -19.82 -0.83 -6.93
N ILE A 106 -19.53 -1.80 -6.06
CA ILE A 106 -20.52 -2.38 -5.16
C ILE A 106 -20.70 -1.57 -3.86
N CYS A 107 -19.93 -0.49 -3.67
CA CYS A 107 -19.96 0.26 -2.42
C CYS A 107 -21.29 1.02 -2.30
N PRO A 108 -22.08 0.80 -1.23
CA PRO A 108 -23.41 1.41 -1.10
C PRO A 108 -23.37 2.87 -0.61
N THR A 109 -22.19 3.41 -0.31
CA THR A 109 -22.06 4.79 0.17
C THR A 109 -22.08 5.77 -1.02
N GLY A 110 -22.59 6.98 -0.80
CA GLY A 110 -22.54 8.07 -1.76
C GLY A 110 -21.78 9.27 -1.17
N PRO A 111 -20.54 9.56 -1.59
CA PRO A 111 -19.73 8.86 -2.60
C PRO A 111 -19.26 7.47 -2.14
N ALA A 112 -18.72 6.65 -3.04
CA ALA A 112 -18.13 5.36 -2.67
C ALA A 112 -16.96 5.55 -1.70
N SER A 113 -16.89 4.72 -0.65
CA SER A 113 -15.81 4.76 0.36
C SER A 113 -14.55 4.01 -0.07
N VAL A 114 -14.49 3.54 -1.31
CA VAL A 114 -13.31 2.90 -1.89
C VAL A 114 -12.92 3.66 -3.14
N GLU A 115 -11.65 4.04 -3.22
CA GLU A 115 -11.06 4.70 -4.37
C GLU A 115 -9.99 3.82 -5.00
N ILE A 116 -9.86 3.88 -6.33
CA ILE A 116 -8.78 3.23 -7.05
C ILE A 116 -7.77 4.30 -7.44
N ILE A 117 -6.57 4.21 -6.86
CA ILE A 117 -5.48 5.15 -7.10
C ILE A 117 -4.51 4.51 -8.09
N SER A 118 -4.46 5.01 -9.33
CA SER A 118 -3.47 4.63 -10.33
C SER A 118 -2.49 5.78 -10.56
N SER A 119 -1.21 5.45 -10.77
CA SER A 119 -0.12 6.43 -10.87
C SER A 119 -0.11 7.27 -12.16
N GLY A 120 -1.24 7.46 -12.86
CA GLY A 120 -1.19 8.08 -14.18
C GLY A 120 -2.49 8.51 -14.85
N ARG A 121 -3.61 8.75 -14.15
CA ARG A 121 -4.79 9.40 -14.75
C ARG A 121 -5.77 9.93 -13.68
N VAL A 122 -5.53 11.15 -13.20
CA VAL A 122 -6.58 11.95 -12.57
C VAL A 122 -7.11 12.89 -13.65
N ASN A 123 -8.15 12.48 -14.38
CA ASN A 123 -8.89 13.44 -15.19
C ASN A 123 -9.64 14.35 -14.22
N LYS A 124 -9.10 15.55 -14.06
CA LYS A 124 -9.78 16.70 -13.47
C LYS A 124 -11.00 17.00 -14.34
N LEU A 125 -12.20 16.69 -13.84
CA LEU A 125 -13.44 17.27 -14.36
C LEU A 125 -13.55 18.73 -13.92
#